data_AF-F3G241-F1
#
_entry.id   AF-F3G241-F1
#
_cell.length_a   1.000
_cell.length_b   1.000
_cell.length_c   1.000
_cell.angle_alpha   90.00
_cell.angle_beta   90.00
_cell.angle_gamma   90.00
#
_symmetry.space_group_name_H-M   'P 1'
#
loop_
_entity.id
_entity.type
_entity.pdbx_description
1 polymer ?
#
loop_
_entity_poly.entity_id
_entity_poly.type
_entity_poly.pdbx_seq_one_letter_code
_entity_poly.pdbx_strand_id
1 'polypeptide(L)'
;MAAVALHVSSPRLLARSVQIAVLALGALCVGCQSVDDSQSRLDRLPRLVAGLGHRSDDAQVDPRAVTTVSDLPVYNGEDVWQRVAQRCRLVDGQGVNERIARQRDWLLNNRGFLTGASKRATPYLHFIVERLDERNMPLELALLPMIESSYNPLANSPAAAAGLWQFIPSTGRQFNLNQSATYDARRDVVASSKAAMDYLTRLHDQFNNDWLLALAAYNAGEGTVARAIDANRRRGMP
;
A
#
# COMPACT_ATOMS: atom_id res chain seq x y z
N MET A 1 -23.41 36.86 -71.62
CA MET A 1 -22.25 37.75 -71.36
C MET A 1 -21.02 36.86 -71.20
N ALA A 2 -19.98 37.17 -71.99
CA ALA A 2 -18.57 36.70 -72.04
C ALA A 2 -18.18 35.38 -71.31
N ALA A 3 -17.62 34.36 -71.97
CA ALA A 3 -16.22 34.29 -72.47
C ALA A 3 -15.20 34.54 -71.33
N VAL A 4 -14.14 33.77 -71.08
CA VAL A 4 -13.38 32.82 -71.90
C VAL A 4 -12.44 32.05 -70.94
N ALA A 5 -12.03 30.86 -71.38
CA ALA A 5 -11.07 29.97 -70.75
C ALA A 5 -9.69 30.59 -70.45
N LEU A 6 -8.88 29.94 -69.60
CA LEU A 6 -7.54 29.46 -69.98
C LEU A 6 -6.96 28.53 -68.89
N HIS A 7 -6.11 27.63 -69.37
CA HIS A 7 -5.64 26.40 -68.76
C HIS A 7 -4.14 26.54 -68.39
N VAL A 8 -3.64 25.64 -67.51
CA VAL A 8 -2.22 25.33 -67.19
C VAL A 8 -1.45 26.47 -66.48
N SER A 9 -0.56 26.30 -65.50
CA SER A 9 0.39 25.23 -65.18
C SER A 9 0.85 25.32 -63.73
N SER A 10 1.23 24.19 -63.14
CA SER A 10 2.01 24.14 -61.89
C SER A 10 3.49 23.92 -62.21
N PRO A 11 4.41 24.56 -61.47
CA PRO A 11 5.75 23.98 -61.33
C PRO A 11 6.25 24.07 -59.87
N ARG A 12 6.50 22.91 -59.30
CA ARG A 12 7.32 22.72 -58.10
C ARG A 12 8.79 22.95 -58.44
N LEU A 13 9.26 24.19 -58.61
CA LEU A 13 10.69 24.50 -58.77
C LEU A 13 11.05 25.93 -58.30
N LEU A 14 10.90 26.17 -56.99
CA LEU A 14 11.69 27.13 -56.22
C LEU A 14 12.17 26.36 -54.97
N ALA A 15 12.91 25.27 -55.13
CA ALA A 15 14.36 25.31 -55.36
C ALA A 15 15.06 26.31 -54.43
N ARG A 16 15.36 25.83 -53.22
CA ARG A 16 16.73 25.80 -52.68
C ARG A 16 17.52 27.12 -52.79
N SER A 17 17.23 28.07 -51.91
CA SER A 17 18.15 29.20 -51.64
C SER A 17 18.02 29.82 -50.24
N VAL A 18 17.37 29.14 -49.28
CA VAL A 18 17.41 29.51 -47.86
C VAL A 18 17.81 28.30 -47.02
N GLN A 19 18.96 27.74 -47.35
CA GLN A 19 19.83 27.09 -46.39
C GLN A 19 21.16 27.84 -46.47
N ILE A 20 21.78 28.10 -45.31
CA ILE A 20 23.05 28.81 -45.09
C ILE A 20 22.92 30.33 -44.88
N ALA A 21 22.38 30.74 -43.72
CA ALA A 21 22.76 32.02 -43.08
C ALA A 21 22.27 32.20 -41.61
N VAL A 22 21.90 31.15 -40.86
CA VAL A 22 21.74 31.26 -39.38
C VAL A 22 22.27 30.01 -38.66
N LEU A 23 23.33 29.42 -39.21
CA LEU A 23 24.24 28.53 -38.47
C LEU A 23 25.56 29.29 -38.28
N ALA A 24 25.59 30.23 -37.33
CA ALA A 24 26.79 30.73 -36.65
C ALA A 24 26.44 31.93 -35.77
N LEU A 25 25.78 31.71 -34.63
CA LEU A 25 25.98 32.53 -33.42
C LEU A 25 25.35 31.77 -32.24
N GLY A 26 26.16 31.38 -31.26
CA GLY A 26 25.67 30.87 -29.97
C GLY A 26 25.97 29.41 -29.65
N ALA A 27 27.08 28.86 -30.12
CA ALA A 27 27.75 27.83 -29.34
C ALA A 27 28.28 28.48 -28.05
N LEU A 28 27.71 28.10 -26.90
CA LEU A 28 28.31 28.07 -25.55
C LEU A 28 27.19 28.05 -24.50
N CYS A 29 26.67 26.85 -24.22
CA CYS A 29 26.11 26.42 -22.93
C CYS A 29 25.69 24.94 -23.05
N VAL A 30 26.61 24.09 -23.49
CA VAL A 30 26.53 22.65 -23.22
C VAL A 30 26.98 22.47 -21.77
N GLY A 31 26.06 22.74 -20.85
CA GLY A 31 26.20 22.44 -19.43
C GLY A 31 25.56 21.09 -19.18
N CYS A 32 26.36 20.13 -18.69
CA CYS A 32 25.93 18.84 -18.22
C CYS A 32 24.77 18.99 -17.23
N GLN A 33 23.56 18.60 -17.62
CA GLN A 33 22.53 18.25 -16.65
C GLN A 33 22.42 16.73 -16.65
N SER A 34 23.09 16.17 -15.64
CA SER A 34 22.86 14.84 -15.10
C SER A 34 21.37 14.56 -15.11
N VAL A 35 20.97 13.50 -15.81
CA VAL A 35 19.63 12.92 -15.64
C VAL A 35 19.55 12.52 -14.18
N ASP A 36 18.78 13.30 -13.41
CA ASP A 36 18.49 13.01 -12.02
C ASP A 36 17.62 11.73 -11.99
N ASP A 37 18.28 10.57 -11.80
CA ASP A 37 17.66 9.26 -11.48
C ASP A 37 17.00 9.26 -10.08
N SER A 38 16.61 10.43 -9.60
CA SER A 38 16.08 10.67 -8.26
C SER A 38 14.55 10.63 -8.25
N GLN A 39 13.88 10.80 -9.40
CA GLN A 39 12.41 10.68 -9.50
C GLN A 39 11.93 9.24 -9.73
N SER A 40 12.76 8.34 -10.25
CA SER A 40 12.38 6.94 -10.55
C SER A 40 12.30 6.04 -9.30
N ARG A 41 12.85 6.48 -8.16
CA ARG A 41 12.92 5.71 -6.90
C ARG A 41 11.81 6.01 -5.90
N LEU A 42 11.11 7.14 -6.02
CA LEU A 42 10.02 7.49 -5.11
C LEU A 42 8.67 6.82 -5.47
N ASP A 43 8.53 6.29 -6.69
CA ASP A 43 7.35 5.56 -7.15
C ASP A 43 7.36 4.05 -6.85
N ARG A 44 8.38 3.56 -6.14
CA ARG A 44 8.57 2.12 -5.89
C ARG A 44 8.63 1.74 -4.40
N LEU A 45 7.96 2.52 -3.55
CA LEU A 45 7.66 2.08 -2.19
C LEU A 45 6.34 1.30 -2.18
N PRO A 46 6.26 0.16 -1.47
CA PRO A 46 4.99 -0.46 -1.17
C PRO A 46 4.04 0.58 -0.57
N ARG A 47 2.87 0.80 -1.18
CA ARG A 47 1.86 1.72 -0.66
C ARG A 47 1.16 1.07 0.53
N LEU A 48 1.73 1.25 1.72
CA LEU A 48 1.09 1.83 2.90
C LEU A 48 2.23 2.42 3.73
N VAL A 49 2.11 3.65 4.23
CA VAL A 49 1.08 3.97 5.20
C VAL A 49 0.45 5.34 4.94
N ALA A 50 -0.89 5.39 4.92
CA ALA A 50 -1.59 6.64 5.12
C ALA A 50 -1.27 7.16 6.54
N GLY A 51 -0.27 8.04 6.67
CA GLY A 51 -0.01 8.79 7.90
C GLY A 51 1.23 8.42 8.73
N LEU A 52 2.00 7.38 8.38
CA LEU A 52 3.31 7.11 9.02
C LEU A 52 4.43 7.89 8.30
N GLY A 53 4.30 9.23 8.30
CA GLY A 53 5.39 10.12 7.93
C GLY A 53 6.39 10.22 9.07
N HIS A 54 7.64 9.83 8.83
CA HIS A 54 8.73 10.07 9.76
C HIS A 54 9.07 11.57 9.74
N ARG A 55 8.87 12.24 10.88
CA ARG A 55 9.58 13.47 11.21
C ARG A 55 10.55 13.12 12.32
N SER A 56 11.84 13.32 12.07
CA SER A 56 12.93 13.00 13.00
C SER A 56 13.00 14.08 14.06
N ASP A 57 12.36 13.84 15.20
CA ASP A 57 12.72 14.51 16.45
C ASP A 57 13.29 13.43 17.38
N ASP A 58 14.55 13.62 17.78
CA ASP A 58 15.31 12.76 18.69
C ASP A 58 14.63 12.74 20.08
N ALA A 59 13.67 11.85 20.27
CA ALA A 59 13.14 11.54 21.59
C ALA A 59 13.84 10.28 22.12
N GLN A 60 14.71 10.46 23.13
CA GLN A 60 15.31 9.36 23.88
C GLN A 60 14.21 8.43 24.43
N VAL A 61 14.27 7.16 24.05
CA VAL A 61 13.37 6.11 24.54
C VAL A 61 13.75 5.74 25.98
N ASP A 62 12.86 6.01 26.93
CA ASP A 62 12.93 5.50 28.30
C ASP A 62 12.70 3.96 28.26
N PRO A 63 13.66 3.11 28.67
CA PRO A 63 13.54 1.67 28.64
C PRO A 63 12.66 1.19 29.81
N ARG A 64 11.37 1.54 29.80
CA ARG A 64 10.41 0.84 30.65
C ARG A 64 10.25 -0.59 30.13
N ALA A 65 10.34 -1.54 31.06
CA ALA A 65 10.29 -2.98 30.81
C ALA A 65 9.26 -3.32 29.72
N VAL A 66 9.75 -3.85 28.61
CA VAL A 66 8.89 -4.38 27.55
C VAL A 66 8.20 -5.59 28.14
N THR A 67 6.95 -5.44 28.54
CA THR A 67 6.08 -6.56 28.86
C THR A 67 6.07 -7.47 27.65
N THR A 68 6.54 -8.70 27.82
CA THR A 68 6.50 -9.67 26.73
C THR A 68 5.04 -10.12 26.59
N VAL A 69 4.60 -10.46 25.37
CA VAL A 69 3.22 -10.93 25.12
C VAL A 69 2.89 -12.14 26.03
N SER A 70 3.90 -12.90 26.41
CA SER A 70 3.85 -14.02 27.35
C SER A 70 3.41 -13.67 28.78
N ASP A 71 3.50 -12.40 29.17
CA ASP A 71 3.16 -11.92 30.52
C ASP A 71 1.69 -11.43 30.63
N LEU A 72 0.92 -11.51 29.55
CA LEU A 72 -0.48 -11.09 29.57
C LEU A 72 -1.33 -12.06 30.41
N PRO A 73 -2.33 -11.56 31.17
CA PRO A 73 -3.24 -12.43 31.93
C PRO A 73 -3.94 -13.42 31.00
N VAL A 74 -4.52 -14.50 31.52
CA VAL A 74 -5.36 -15.43 30.73
C VAL A 74 -6.61 -14.69 30.24
N TYR A 75 -7.03 -14.93 28.99
CA TYR A 75 -8.19 -14.25 28.41
C TYR A 75 -9.45 -14.68 29.16
N ASN A 76 -10.13 -13.70 29.77
CA ASN A 76 -11.29 -13.93 30.63
C ASN A 76 -12.63 -13.75 29.89
N GLY A 77 -12.60 -13.53 28.58
CA GLY A 77 -13.80 -13.26 27.78
C GLY A 77 -14.12 -11.77 27.59
N GLU A 78 -13.53 -10.87 28.38
CA GLU A 78 -13.96 -9.46 28.42
C GLU A 78 -13.16 -8.56 27.47
N ASP A 79 -11.87 -8.84 27.26
CA ASP A 79 -11.00 -8.00 26.42
C ASP A 79 -10.58 -8.69 25.12
N VAL A 80 -11.17 -8.26 24.01
CA VAL A 80 -10.84 -8.76 22.67
C VAL A 80 -9.38 -8.47 22.31
N TRP A 81 -8.77 -7.38 22.81
CA TRP A 81 -7.36 -7.10 22.55
C TRP A 81 -6.44 -8.11 23.22
N GLN A 82 -6.77 -8.54 24.43
CA GLN A 82 -6.05 -9.60 25.12
C GLN A 82 -6.12 -10.93 24.34
N ARG A 83 -7.30 -11.27 23.79
CA ARG A 83 -7.47 -12.45 22.93
C ARG A 83 -6.60 -12.39 21.66
N VAL A 84 -6.55 -11.22 21.01
CA VAL A 84 -5.68 -11.00 19.83
C VAL A 84 -4.22 -11.16 20.25
N ALA A 85 -3.79 -10.45 21.29
CA ALA A 85 -2.41 -10.41 21.73
C ALA A 85 -1.85 -11.79 22.09
N GLN A 86 -2.62 -12.63 22.82
CA GLN A 86 -2.20 -14.00 23.16
C GLN A 86 -1.96 -14.92 21.96
N ARG A 87 -2.53 -14.57 20.79
CA ARG A 87 -2.41 -15.34 19.55
C ARG A 87 -1.61 -14.60 18.48
N CYS A 88 -0.88 -13.55 18.85
CA CYS A 88 0.11 -12.92 17.99
C CYS A 88 1.38 -13.79 17.93
N ARG A 89 1.61 -14.47 16.81
CA ARG A 89 2.73 -15.40 16.58
C ARG A 89 3.35 -15.32 15.19
N LEU A 90 2.84 -14.52 14.24
CA LEU A 90 3.36 -14.56 12.86
C LEU A 90 4.82 -14.12 12.74
N VAL A 91 5.29 -13.29 13.68
CA VAL A 91 6.65 -12.76 13.70
C VAL A 91 7.58 -13.51 14.66
N ASP A 92 7.10 -14.57 15.30
CA ASP A 92 7.91 -15.39 16.20
C ASP A 92 9.10 -15.99 15.41
N GLY A 93 10.29 -15.89 15.99
CA GLY A 93 11.51 -16.44 15.39
C GLY A 93 12.11 -15.64 14.22
N GLN A 94 11.56 -14.46 13.86
CA GLN A 94 12.10 -13.61 12.78
C GLN A 94 13.33 -12.78 13.17
N GLY A 95 13.80 -12.89 14.43
CA GLY A 95 14.91 -12.11 14.95
C GLY A 95 14.61 -10.61 15.08
N VAL A 96 15.66 -9.81 15.30
CA VAL A 96 15.52 -8.35 15.42
C VAL A 96 15.70 -7.70 14.06
N ASN A 97 14.72 -6.91 13.64
CA ASN A 97 14.79 -6.09 12.45
C ASN A 97 14.66 -4.61 12.83
N GLU A 98 15.68 -3.80 12.55
CA GLU A 98 15.70 -2.39 12.93
C GLU A 98 14.57 -1.57 12.30
N ARG A 99 14.13 -1.91 11.09
CA ARG A 99 12.99 -1.23 10.46
C ARG A 99 11.70 -1.51 11.21
N ILE A 100 11.51 -2.74 11.70
CA ILE A 100 10.37 -3.11 12.55
C ILE A 100 10.47 -2.40 13.90
N ALA A 101 11.65 -2.38 14.52
CA ALA A 101 11.89 -1.69 15.78
C ALA A 101 11.54 -0.20 15.70
N ARG A 102 12.01 0.50 14.65
CA ARG A 102 11.66 1.91 14.41
C ARG A 102 10.15 2.13 14.28
N GLN A 103 9.46 1.23 13.58
CA GLN A 103 8.01 1.36 13.39
C GLN A 103 7.23 1.12 14.68
N ARG A 104 7.66 0.15 15.49
CA ARG A 104 7.15 -0.07 16.84
C ARG A 104 7.35 1.18 17.70
N ASP A 105 8.57 1.73 17.73
CA ASP A 105 8.90 2.88 18.58
C ASP A 105 8.10 4.12 18.16
N TRP A 106 7.89 4.32 16.85
CA TRP A 106 6.96 5.34 16.36
C TRP A 106 5.55 5.12 16.93
N LEU A 107 5.00 3.90 16.88
CA LEU A 107 3.65 3.61 17.39
C LEU A 107 3.54 3.90 18.89
N LEU A 108 4.56 3.50 19.66
CA LEU A 108 4.62 3.72 21.11
C LEU A 108 4.72 5.21 21.48
N ASN A 109 5.41 5.99 20.65
CA ASN A 109 5.52 7.45 20.81
C ASN A 109 4.26 8.19 20.31
N ASN A 110 3.47 7.59 19.41
CA ASN A 110 2.24 8.16 18.86
C ASN A 110 0.99 7.59 19.53
N ARG A 111 0.92 7.69 20.86
CA ARG A 111 -0.20 7.12 21.65
C ARG A 111 -1.57 7.62 21.22
N GLY A 112 -1.69 8.87 20.77
CA GLY A 112 -2.95 9.42 20.26
C GLY A 112 -3.49 8.66 19.05
N PHE A 113 -2.60 8.20 18.16
CA PHE A 113 -2.96 7.34 17.04
C PHE A 113 -3.53 6.01 17.53
N LEU A 114 -2.81 5.32 18.44
CA LEU A 114 -3.23 4.03 18.99
C LEU A 114 -4.57 4.14 19.72
N THR A 115 -4.74 5.13 20.59
CA THR A 115 -5.99 5.37 21.32
C THR A 115 -7.14 5.68 20.35
N GLY A 116 -6.90 6.54 19.36
CA GLY A 116 -7.91 6.91 18.37
C GLY A 116 -8.34 5.72 17.51
N ALA A 117 -7.40 4.92 17.02
CA ALA A 117 -7.69 3.73 16.25
C ALA A 117 -8.39 2.66 17.10
N SER A 118 -7.94 2.43 18.33
CA SER A 118 -8.57 1.47 19.26
C SER A 118 -10.02 1.86 19.59
N LYS A 119 -10.29 3.15 19.79
CA LYS A 119 -11.66 3.66 19.98
C LYS A 119 -12.55 3.45 18.76
N ARG A 120 -12.01 3.66 17.55
CA ARG A 120 -12.75 3.40 16.29
C ARG A 120 -12.95 1.91 16.03
N ALA A 121 -12.06 1.07 16.54
CA ALA A 121 -12.16 -0.38 16.40
C ALA A 121 -13.27 -0.99 17.26
N THR A 122 -13.66 -0.35 18.38
CA THR A 122 -14.63 -0.87 19.35
C THR A 122 -15.89 -1.51 18.73
N PRO A 123 -16.63 -0.89 17.79
CA PRO A 123 -17.83 -1.50 17.21
C PRO A 123 -17.57 -2.68 16.25
N TYR A 124 -16.33 -2.92 15.83
CA TYR A 124 -16.00 -3.85 14.75
C TYR A 124 -15.06 -4.98 15.16
N LEU A 125 -14.20 -4.74 16.16
CA LEU A 125 -13.10 -5.62 16.50
C LEU A 125 -13.57 -7.03 16.87
N HIS A 126 -14.59 -7.13 17.72
CA HIS A 126 -15.17 -8.42 18.12
C HIS A 126 -15.61 -9.24 16.90
N PHE A 127 -16.42 -8.62 16.03
CA PHE A 127 -16.87 -9.24 14.78
C PHE A 127 -15.69 -9.71 13.92
N ILE A 128 -14.68 -8.86 13.71
CA ILE A 128 -13.52 -9.23 12.88
C ILE A 128 -12.75 -10.41 13.48
N VAL A 129 -12.50 -10.37 14.79
CA VAL A 129 -11.75 -11.42 15.50
C VAL A 129 -12.51 -12.75 15.47
N GLU A 130 -13.83 -12.74 15.66
CA GLU A 130 -14.65 -13.95 15.52
C GLU A 130 -14.57 -14.53 14.11
N ARG A 131 -14.70 -13.69 13.08
CA ARG A 131 -14.64 -14.17 11.68
C ARG A 131 -13.27 -14.71 11.30
N LEU A 132 -12.19 -14.14 11.84
CA LEU A 132 -10.84 -14.70 11.68
C LEU A 132 -10.73 -16.07 12.36
N ASP A 133 -11.24 -16.20 13.59
CA ASP A 133 -11.15 -17.44 14.35
C ASP A 133 -11.99 -18.56 13.73
N GLU A 134 -13.21 -18.26 13.27
CA GLU A 134 -14.07 -19.19 12.51
C GLU A 134 -13.36 -19.76 11.27
N ARG A 135 -12.44 -18.98 10.68
CA ARG A 135 -11.67 -19.35 9.49
C ARG A 135 -10.30 -19.95 9.82
N ASN A 136 -9.96 -20.11 11.10
CA ASN A 136 -8.62 -20.50 11.57
C ASN A 136 -7.50 -19.60 11.04
N MET A 137 -7.79 -18.31 10.81
CA MET A 137 -6.80 -17.33 10.39
C MET A 137 -6.07 -16.73 11.62
N PRO A 138 -4.83 -16.22 11.45
CA PRO A 138 -4.14 -15.51 12.51
C PRO A 138 -4.95 -14.32 13.01
N LEU A 139 -5.21 -14.24 14.32
CA LEU A 139 -6.03 -13.17 14.90
C LEU A 139 -5.38 -11.80 14.80
N GLU A 140 -4.05 -11.76 14.73
CA GLU A 140 -3.28 -10.52 14.52
C GLU A 140 -3.57 -9.85 13.17
N LEU A 141 -4.19 -10.54 12.21
CA LEU A 141 -4.72 -9.89 11.00
C LEU A 141 -5.81 -8.86 11.30
N ALA A 142 -6.43 -8.91 12.49
CA ALA A 142 -7.31 -7.85 12.96
C ALA A 142 -6.58 -6.51 13.10
N LEU A 143 -5.24 -6.48 13.19
CA LEU A 143 -4.48 -5.24 13.26
C LEU A 143 -4.37 -4.52 11.91
N LEU A 144 -4.67 -5.19 10.79
CA LEU A 144 -4.55 -4.58 9.46
C LEU A 144 -5.40 -3.31 9.31
N PRO A 145 -6.71 -3.29 9.61
CA PRO A 145 -7.51 -2.07 9.59
C PRO A 145 -6.91 -0.88 10.35
N MET A 146 -6.11 -1.11 11.40
CA MET A 146 -5.43 -0.05 12.13
C MET A 146 -4.40 0.68 11.26
N ILE A 147 -3.59 -0.05 10.50
CA ILE A 147 -2.57 0.54 9.62
C ILE A 147 -3.14 0.98 8.27
N GLU A 148 -4.25 0.38 7.84
CA GLU A 148 -4.93 0.69 6.57
C GLU A 148 -5.73 1.99 6.64
N SER A 149 -6.61 2.09 7.63
CA SER A 149 -7.59 3.18 7.73
C SER A 149 -7.69 3.75 9.14
N SER A 150 -6.85 3.27 10.06
CA SER A 150 -7.01 3.51 11.49
C SER A 150 -8.41 3.13 11.98
N TYR A 151 -8.97 2.04 11.45
CA TYR A 151 -10.33 1.58 11.72
C TYR A 151 -11.47 2.51 11.25
N ASN A 152 -11.23 3.37 10.24
CA ASN A 152 -12.25 4.25 9.70
C ASN A 152 -12.93 3.65 8.44
N PRO A 153 -14.20 3.19 8.50
CA PRO A 153 -14.91 2.64 7.34
C PRO A 153 -15.21 3.68 6.25
N LEU A 154 -15.05 4.97 6.55
CA LEU A 154 -15.21 6.05 5.59
C LEU A 154 -13.88 6.56 5.01
N ALA A 155 -12.75 5.92 5.35
CA ALA A 155 -11.44 6.32 4.84
C ALA A 155 -11.35 6.27 3.31
N ASN A 156 -10.58 7.19 2.76
CA ASN A 156 -10.19 7.25 1.36
C ASN A 156 -8.71 7.56 1.25
N SER A 157 -8.03 6.91 0.32
CA SER A 157 -6.67 7.28 -0.04
C SER A 157 -6.61 8.06 -1.36
N PRO A 158 -5.51 8.79 -1.63
CA PRO A 158 -5.25 9.39 -2.94
C PRO A 158 -5.21 8.37 -4.08
N ALA A 159 -4.99 7.08 -3.76
CA ALA A 159 -5.00 5.97 -4.71
C ALA A 159 -6.41 5.41 -4.99
N ALA A 160 -7.46 6.10 -4.53
CA ALA A 160 -8.85 5.66 -4.58
C ALA A 160 -9.14 4.36 -3.78
N ALA A 161 -8.24 3.97 -2.87
CA ALA A 161 -8.53 2.91 -1.92
C ALA A 161 -9.58 3.40 -0.90
N ALA A 162 -10.51 2.54 -0.51
CA ALA A 162 -11.64 2.94 0.33
C ALA A 162 -11.95 1.95 1.44
N GLY A 163 -12.49 2.50 2.53
CA GLY A 163 -13.06 1.75 3.64
C GLY A 163 -12.03 1.14 4.58
N LEU A 164 -12.53 0.25 5.42
CA LEU A 164 -11.81 -0.28 6.57
C LEU A 164 -10.49 -0.98 6.16
N TRP A 165 -10.58 -1.75 5.08
CA TRP A 165 -9.52 -2.60 4.52
C TRP A 165 -8.78 -1.99 3.33
N GLN A 166 -9.11 -0.73 2.98
CA GLN A 166 -8.49 0.02 1.87
C GLN A 166 -8.44 -0.75 0.54
N PHE A 167 -9.58 -1.30 0.11
CA PHE A 167 -9.67 -1.91 -1.22
C PHE A 167 -9.59 -0.83 -2.32
N ILE A 168 -8.69 -1.01 -3.29
CA ILE A 168 -8.75 -0.27 -4.55
C ILE A 168 -9.93 -0.76 -5.41
N PRO A 169 -10.46 0.06 -6.34
CA PRO A 169 -11.68 -0.27 -7.08
C PRO A 169 -11.61 -1.60 -7.84
N SER A 170 -10.48 -1.89 -8.48
CA SER A 170 -10.27 -3.11 -9.28
C SER A 170 -10.30 -4.37 -8.41
N THR A 171 -9.49 -4.40 -7.35
CA THR A 171 -9.47 -5.52 -6.39
C THR A 171 -10.82 -5.66 -5.70
N GLY A 172 -11.47 -4.56 -5.31
CA GLY A 172 -12.81 -4.61 -4.75
C GLY A 172 -13.80 -5.37 -5.63
N ARG A 173 -13.83 -5.07 -6.94
CA ARG A 173 -14.69 -5.81 -7.90
C ARG A 173 -14.35 -7.29 -8.02
N GLN A 174 -13.06 -7.64 -8.00
CA GLN A 174 -12.63 -9.05 -8.04
C GLN A 174 -13.15 -9.85 -6.84
N PHE A 175 -13.33 -9.19 -5.68
CA PHE A 175 -13.88 -9.79 -4.46
C PHE A 175 -15.34 -9.42 -4.21
N ASN A 176 -16.10 -9.13 -5.27
CA ASN A 176 -17.54 -8.86 -5.23
C ASN A 176 -17.95 -7.63 -4.40
N LEU A 177 -17.03 -6.70 -4.17
CA LEU A 177 -17.34 -5.40 -3.58
C LEU A 177 -17.83 -4.44 -4.66
N ASN A 178 -19.10 -4.59 -4.98
CA ASN A 178 -19.80 -3.78 -5.97
C ASN A 178 -19.83 -2.30 -5.56
N GLN A 179 -19.62 -1.44 -6.56
CA GLN A 179 -19.57 0.00 -6.43
C GLN A 179 -20.62 0.60 -7.35
N SER A 180 -21.56 1.35 -6.78
CA SER A 180 -22.56 2.15 -7.48
C SER A 180 -22.48 3.60 -7.02
N ALA A 181 -23.26 4.48 -7.64
CA ALA A 181 -23.31 5.89 -7.25
C ALA A 181 -23.77 6.12 -5.80
N THR A 182 -24.56 5.18 -5.25
CA THR A 182 -25.17 5.31 -3.90
C THR A 182 -24.59 4.34 -2.88
N TYR A 183 -23.86 3.32 -3.32
CA TYR A 183 -23.35 2.27 -2.44
C TYR A 183 -21.96 1.81 -2.88
N ASP A 184 -21.00 1.89 -1.96
CA ASP A 184 -19.65 1.37 -2.15
C ASP A 184 -19.40 0.26 -1.12
N ALA A 185 -19.50 -1.00 -1.56
CA ALA A 185 -19.34 -2.16 -0.70
C ALA A 185 -17.94 -2.25 -0.03
N ARG A 186 -16.94 -1.49 -0.51
CA ARG A 186 -15.63 -1.40 0.14
C ARG A 186 -15.70 -0.71 1.50
N ARG A 187 -16.76 0.08 1.74
CA ARG A 187 -17.04 0.76 3.02
C ARG A 187 -17.95 -0.03 3.94
N ASP A 188 -18.64 -1.04 3.42
CA ASP A 188 -19.45 -1.94 4.23
C ASP A 188 -18.51 -2.84 5.02
N VAL A 189 -18.55 -2.73 6.35
CA VAL A 189 -17.62 -3.45 7.24
C VAL A 189 -17.78 -4.97 7.10
N VAL A 190 -18.99 -5.48 6.95
CA VAL A 190 -19.24 -6.93 6.86
C VAL A 190 -18.76 -7.46 5.52
N ALA A 191 -19.19 -6.81 4.42
CA ALA A 191 -18.82 -7.23 3.08
C ALA A 191 -17.31 -7.10 2.84
N SER A 192 -16.72 -5.96 3.20
CA SER A 192 -15.28 -5.72 3.02
C SER A 192 -14.40 -6.60 3.91
N SER A 193 -14.84 -6.94 5.14
CA SER A 193 -14.09 -7.87 6.00
C SER A 193 -14.11 -9.29 5.44
N LYS A 194 -15.27 -9.74 4.95
CA LYS A 194 -15.36 -11.04 4.26
C LYS A 194 -14.42 -11.06 3.04
N ALA A 195 -14.46 -10.03 2.20
CA ALA A 195 -13.61 -9.91 1.03
C ALA A 195 -12.12 -9.85 1.38
N ALA A 196 -11.73 -9.12 2.44
CA ALA A 196 -10.35 -9.05 2.90
C ALA A 196 -9.83 -10.42 3.34
N MET A 197 -10.63 -11.15 4.11
CA MET A 197 -10.27 -12.50 4.55
C MET A 197 -10.20 -13.49 3.39
N ASP A 198 -11.13 -13.41 2.42
CA ASP A 198 -11.09 -14.21 1.19
C ASP A 198 -9.83 -13.89 0.37
N TYR A 199 -9.45 -12.62 0.27
CA TYR A 199 -8.25 -12.18 -0.42
C TYR A 199 -6.97 -12.65 0.27
N LEU A 200 -6.86 -12.45 1.58
CA LEU A 200 -5.72 -12.89 2.37
C LEU A 200 -5.53 -14.41 2.32
N THR A 201 -6.63 -15.18 2.34
CA THR A 201 -6.57 -16.65 2.17
C THR A 201 -6.00 -17.01 0.81
N ARG A 202 -6.49 -16.39 -0.28
CA ARG A 202 -5.95 -16.63 -1.62
C ARG A 202 -4.46 -16.30 -1.73
N LEU A 203 -4.02 -15.19 -1.13
CA LEU A 203 -2.62 -14.79 -1.11
C LEU A 203 -1.78 -15.79 -0.31
N HIS A 204 -2.25 -16.21 0.85
CA HIS A 204 -1.61 -17.22 1.68
C HIS A 204 -1.39 -18.52 0.90
N ASP A 205 -2.43 -19.02 0.21
CA ASP A 205 -2.32 -20.22 -0.62
C ASP A 205 -1.33 -20.02 -1.78
N GLN A 206 -1.37 -18.86 -2.45
CA GLN A 206 -0.46 -18.51 -3.54
C GLN A 206 1.01 -18.48 -3.10
N PHE A 207 1.30 -18.07 -1.87
CA PHE A 207 2.65 -17.97 -1.34
C PHE A 207 3.03 -19.15 -0.43
N ASN A 208 2.52 -20.35 -0.74
CA ASN A 208 2.86 -21.60 -0.07
C ASN A 208 2.57 -21.60 1.44
N ASN A 209 1.43 -21.03 1.83
CA ASN A 209 1.00 -20.91 3.23
C ASN A 209 1.92 -20.03 4.10
N ASP A 210 2.53 -19.02 3.48
CA ASP A 210 3.33 -18.02 4.18
C ASP A 210 2.52 -16.72 4.38
N TRP A 211 2.08 -16.49 5.62
CA TRP A 211 1.33 -15.29 5.99
C TRP A 211 2.14 -14.00 5.83
N LEU A 212 3.46 -14.01 6.03
CA LEU A 212 4.28 -12.81 5.88
C LEU A 212 4.39 -12.40 4.41
N LEU A 213 4.53 -13.37 3.50
CA LEU A 213 4.46 -13.13 2.06
C LEU A 213 3.05 -12.71 1.62
N ALA A 214 2.00 -13.31 2.20
CA ALA A 214 0.62 -12.90 1.93
C ALA A 214 0.37 -11.44 2.34
N LEU A 215 0.84 -11.03 3.53
CA LEU A 215 0.77 -9.65 4.00
C LEU A 215 1.57 -8.69 3.12
N ALA A 216 2.79 -9.09 2.73
CA ALA A 216 3.59 -8.31 1.79
C ALA A 216 2.87 -8.13 0.45
N ALA A 217 2.18 -9.17 -0.03
CA ALA A 217 1.44 -9.14 -1.29
C ALA A 217 0.13 -8.35 -1.21
N TYR A 218 -0.54 -8.38 -0.06
CA TYR A 218 -1.71 -7.55 0.20
C TYR A 218 -1.35 -6.05 0.05
N ASN A 219 -0.19 -5.68 0.59
CA ASN A 219 0.33 -4.31 0.59
C ASN A 219 0.96 -3.87 -0.75
N ALA A 220 1.86 -4.69 -1.31
CA ALA A 220 2.67 -4.32 -2.48
C ALA A 220 2.10 -4.83 -3.81
N GLY A 221 1.07 -5.68 -3.76
CA GLY A 221 0.54 -6.45 -4.88
C GLY A 221 1.27 -7.79 -5.08
N GLU A 222 0.49 -8.83 -5.36
CA GLU A 222 0.98 -10.22 -5.54
C GLU A 222 2.05 -10.35 -6.63
N GLY A 223 1.91 -9.64 -7.75
CA GLY A 223 2.89 -9.68 -8.84
C GLY A 223 4.22 -9.03 -8.44
N THR A 224 4.20 -8.04 -7.54
CA THR A 224 5.42 -7.42 -7.01
C THR A 224 6.19 -8.41 -6.15
N VAL A 225 5.50 -9.09 -5.24
CA VAL A 225 6.10 -10.10 -4.35
C VAL A 225 6.59 -11.31 -5.13
N ALA A 226 5.79 -11.84 -6.06
CA ALA A 226 6.19 -12.96 -6.92
C ALA A 226 7.47 -12.66 -7.72
N ARG A 227 7.55 -11.47 -8.34
CA ARG A 227 8.76 -11.05 -9.06
C ARG A 227 9.98 -10.91 -8.16
N ALA A 228 9.80 -10.44 -6.92
CA ALA A 228 10.89 -10.32 -5.95
C ALA A 228 11.43 -11.71 -5.55
N ILE A 229 10.54 -12.65 -5.24
CA ILE A 229 10.88 -14.05 -4.96
C ILE A 229 11.64 -14.67 -6.14
N ASP A 230 11.12 -14.52 -7.36
CA ASP A 230 11.76 -15.08 -8.55
C ASP A 230 13.13 -14.44 -8.86
N ALA A 231 13.32 -13.17 -8.52
CA ALA A 231 14.62 -12.51 -8.62
C ALA A 231 15.62 -13.05 -7.60
N ASN A 232 15.19 -13.32 -6.36
CA ASN A 232 16.05 -13.91 -5.33
C ASN A 232 16.44 -15.35 -5.69
N ARG A 233 15.47 -16.18 -6.12
CA ARG A 233 15.72 -17.55 -6.60
C ARG A 233 16.77 -17.59 -7.71
N ARG A 234 16.67 -16.70 -8.71
CA ARG A 234 17.65 -16.59 -9.80
C ARG A 234 19.06 -16.22 -9.33
N ARG A 235 19.19 -15.61 -8.15
CA ARG A 235 20.46 -15.22 -7.53
C ARG A 235 20.93 -16.21 -6.46
N GLY A 236 20.20 -17.31 -6.25
CA GLY A 236 20.49 -18.27 -5.16
C GLY A 236 20.29 -17.68 -3.77
N MET A 237 19.45 -16.64 -3.63
CA MET A 237 19.09 -16.04 -2.35
C MET A 237 17.72 -16.53 -1.89
N PRO A 238 17.45 -16.49 -0.56
CA PRO A 238 16.13 -16.77 0.00
C PRO A 238 15.01 -15.94 -0.64
#